data_AF-A0A2V8R4H5-F1
#
_entry.id   AF-A0A2V8R4H5-F1
#
_cell.length_a   1.000
_cell.length_b   1.000
_cell.length_c   1.000
_cell.angle_alpha   90.00
_cell.angle_beta   90.00
_cell.angle_gamma   90.00
#
_symmetry.space_group_name_H-M   'P 1'
#
loop_
_entity.id
_entity.type
_entity.pdbx_description
1 polymer ?
#
loop_
_entity_poly.entity_id
_entity_poly.type
_entity_poly.pdbx_seq_one_letter_code
_entity_poly.pdbx_strand_id
1 'polypeptide(L)'
;NMNPKRFNAALVLLMFCLSIVVLAQDDKKPTAKEAPAPRAKSGGKLLTALDLMKVNAVSGPRISPDGSRVAYTVSEIKMEKDKEWKSVGQVWVVLTNRSAKSRQYTRGDKSATAPEW
;
A
#
# COMPACT_ATOMS: atom_id res chain seq x y z
N ASN A 1 -52.04 26.13 -31.92
CA ASN A 1 -51.16 27.30 -32.02
C ASN A 1 -50.63 27.64 -30.62
N MET A 2 -49.52 27.02 -30.19
CA MET A 2 -49.01 27.15 -28.82
C MET A 2 -48.21 28.46 -28.67
N ASN A 3 -48.46 29.21 -27.60
CA ASN A 3 -47.82 30.49 -27.35
C ASN A 3 -46.30 30.28 -27.09
N PRO A 4 -45.40 30.89 -27.88
CA PRO A 4 -43.96 30.63 -27.84
C PRO A 4 -43.34 30.89 -26.46
N LYS A 5 -43.95 31.78 -25.67
CA LYS A 5 -43.52 32.08 -24.29
C LYS A 5 -43.79 30.92 -23.32
N ARG A 6 -44.86 30.13 -23.53
CA ARG A 6 -45.22 28.97 -22.71
C ARG A 6 -44.37 27.74 -23.05
N PHE A 7 -43.91 27.63 -24.29
CA PHE A 7 -43.01 26.56 -24.74
C PHE A 7 -41.58 26.76 -24.21
N ASN A 8 -41.06 27.99 -24.26
CA ASN A 8 -39.73 28.32 -23.72
C ASN A 8 -39.69 28.19 -22.18
N ALA A 9 -40.77 28.56 -21.48
CA ALA A 9 -40.86 28.36 -20.05
C ALA A 9 -40.85 26.87 -19.65
N ALA A 10 -41.53 26.01 -20.42
CA ALA A 10 -41.53 24.56 -20.19
C ALA A 10 -40.16 23.91 -20.51
N LEU A 11 -39.46 24.39 -21.55
CA LEU A 11 -38.14 23.91 -21.93
C LEU A 11 -37.05 24.27 -20.90
N VAL A 12 -37.12 25.49 -20.33
CA VAL A 12 -36.19 25.95 -19.28
C VAL A 12 -36.43 25.18 -17.97
N LEU A 13 -37.68 24.87 -17.62
CA LEU A 13 -37.99 24.05 -16.44
C LEU A 13 -37.54 22.59 -16.60
N LEU A 14 -37.65 22.02 -17.81
CA LEU A 14 -37.21 20.66 -18.12
C LEU A 14 -35.67 20.53 -18.06
N MET A 15 -34.94 21.53 -18.57
CA MET A 15 -33.47 21.62 -18.48
C MET A 15 -32.99 21.82 -17.03
N PHE A 16 -33.73 22.58 -16.22
CA PHE A 16 -33.41 22.75 -14.80
C PHE A 16 -33.61 21.44 -14.00
N CYS A 17 -34.63 20.64 -14.33
CA CYS A 17 -34.86 19.34 -13.70
C CYS A 17 -33.80 18.28 -14.06
N LEU A 18 -33.24 18.29 -15.28
CA LEU A 18 -32.12 17.39 -15.61
C LEU A 18 -30.84 17.70 -14.83
N SER A 19 -30.66 18.97 -14.43
CA SER A 19 -29.48 19.43 -13.69
C SER A 19 -29.49 18.99 -12.22
N ILE A 20 -30.68 18.84 -11.62
CA ILE A 20 -30.83 18.48 -10.20
C ILE A 20 -30.57 16.98 -9.96
N VAL A 21 -30.80 16.12 -10.96
CA VAL A 21 -30.59 14.66 -10.81
C VAL A 21 -29.11 14.29 -10.66
N VAL A 22 -28.17 15.14 -11.09
CA VAL A 22 -26.72 14.86 -10.99
C VAL A 22 -26.16 15.07 -9.57
N LEU A 23 -26.85 15.80 -8.67
CA LEU A 23 -26.34 16.10 -7.32
C LEU A 23 -26.79 15.10 -6.24
N ALA A 24 -27.54 14.05 -6.59
CA ALA A 24 -28.10 13.11 -5.62
C ALA A 24 -27.52 11.68 -5.75
N GLN A 25 -26.31 11.53 -6.29
CA GLN A 25 -25.52 10.34 -5.99
C GLN A 25 -24.96 10.50 -4.58
N ASP A 26 -25.72 10.00 -3.61
CA ASP A 26 -25.25 9.73 -2.26
C ASP A 26 -24.07 8.76 -2.42
N ASP A 27 -22.83 9.28 -2.43
CA ASP A 27 -21.55 8.55 -2.46
C ASP A 27 -21.33 7.74 -1.16
N LYS A 28 -22.37 7.11 -0.64
CA LYS A 28 -22.24 6.06 0.37
C LYS A 28 -21.72 4.82 -0.33
N LYS A 29 -20.42 4.87 -0.65
CA LYS A 29 -19.57 3.69 -0.81
C LYS A 29 -20.00 2.70 0.27
N PRO A 30 -20.42 1.47 -0.08
CA PRO A 30 -20.84 0.51 0.93
C PRO A 30 -19.68 0.36 1.90
N THR A 31 -19.88 0.76 3.14
CA THR A 31 -19.00 0.41 4.25
C THR A 31 -19.21 -1.09 4.47
N ALA A 32 -18.62 -1.89 3.59
CA ALA A 32 -18.36 -3.28 3.85
C ALA A 32 -17.53 -3.30 5.13
N LYS A 33 -18.18 -3.62 6.26
CA LYS A 33 -17.48 -4.01 7.48
C LYS A 33 -16.44 -5.02 7.04
N GLU A 34 -15.18 -4.69 7.28
CA GLU A 34 -14.06 -5.53 6.89
C GLU A 34 -14.34 -6.96 7.37
N ALA A 35 -14.36 -7.91 6.44
CA ALA A 35 -14.71 -9.28 6.74
C ALA A 35 -13.75 -9.81 7.82
N PRO A 36 -14.24 -10.57 8.81
CA PRO A 36 -13.38 -11.10 9.85
C PRO A 36 -12.23 -11.91 9.23
N ALA A 37 -11.01 -11.69 9.73
CA ALA A 37 -9.83 -12.36 9.20
C ALA A 37 -10.02 -13.89 9.18
N PRO A 38 -9.58 -14.58 8.11
CA PRO A 38 -9.80 -16.01 7.98
C PRO A 38 -9.10 -16.79 9.10
N ARG A 39 -9.82 -17.73 9.69
CA ARG A 39 -9.34 -18.58 10.79
C ARG A 39 -9.54 -20.05 10.50
N ALA A 40 -8.64 -20.88 11.04
CA ALA A 40 -8.77 -22.32 11.04
C ALA A 40 -9.85 -22.77 12.05
N LYS A 41 -10.36 -23.99 11.90
CA LYS A 41 -11.30 -24.60 12.85
C LYS A 41 -10.76 -24.68 14.28
N SER A 42 -9.43 -24.78 14.43
CA SER A 42 -8.72 -24.74 15.72
C SER A 42 -8.59 -23.35 16.33
N GLY A 43 -9.09 -22.29 15.67
CA GLY A 43 -9.03 -20.91 16.13
C GLY A 43 -7.77 -20.14 15.72
N GLY A 44 -6.77 -20.80 15.12
CA GLY A 44 -5.56 -20.15 14.62
C GLY A 44 -5.82 -19.24 13.41
N LYS A 45 -5.03 -18.16 13.27
CA LYS A 45 -5.05 -17.28 12.08
C LYS A 45 -4.50 -18.04 10.88
N LEU A 46 -5.23 -17.99 9.75
CA LEU A 46 -4.74 -18.55 8.50
C LEU A 46 -3.78 -17.59 7.81
N LEU A 47 -2.87 -18.16 7.02
CA LEU A 47 -2.00 -17.38 6.14
C LEU A 47 -2.85 -16.75 5.03
N THR A 48 -2.75 -15.43 4.90
CA THR A 48 -3.47 -14.65 3.88
C THR A 48 -2.51 -14.08 2.85
N ALA A 49 -3.05 -13.61 1.71
CA ALA A 49 -2.25 -12.86 0.74
C ALA A 49 -1.55 -11.64 1.38
N LEU A 50 -2.22 -10.93 2.30
CA LEU A 50 -1.64 -9.80 3.02
C LEU A 50 -0.48 -10.20 3.95
N ASP A 51 -0.45 -11.44 4.43
CA ASP A 51 0.67 -11.92 5.23
C ASP A 51 1.90 -12.18 4.37
N LEU A 52 1.72 -12.68 3.14
CA LEU A 52 2.81 -12.85 2.19
C LEU A 52 3.47 -11.50 1.84
N MET A 53 2.69 -10.43 1.76
CA MET A 53 3.19 -9.08 1.50
C MET A 53 4.04 -8.49 2.64
N LYS A 54 3.95 -9.04 3.86
CA LYS A 54 4.75 -8.62 5.02
C LYS A 54 6.07 -9.37 5.13
N VAL A 55 6.32 -10.36 4.29
CA VAL A 55 7.59 -11.08 4.27
C VAL A 55 8.64 -10.21 3.61
N ASN A 56 9.68 -9.85 4.36
CA ASN A 56 10.79 -9.08 3.83
C ASN A 56 11.68 -9.97 2.96
N ALA A 57 12.05 -9.48 1.78
CA ALA A 57 13.01 -10.16 0.92
C ALA A 57 14.44 -9.79 1.34
N VAL A 58 15.34 -10.77 1.38
CA VAL A 58 16.75 -10.59 1.76
C VAL A 58 17.63 -10.96 0.58
N SER A 59 18.60 -10.11 0.22
CA SER A 59 19.45 -10.34 -0.96
C SER A 59 20.83 -9.67 -0.83
N GLY A 60 21.72 -10.03 -1.76
CA GLY A 60 23.04 -9.39 -1.93
C GLY A 60 23.94 -9.40 -0.70
N PRO A 61 24.13 -10.52 0.01
CA PRO A 61 25.08 -10.57 1.12
C PRO A 61 26.53 -10.33 0.63
N ARG A 62 27.32 -9.62 1.44
CA ARG A 62 28.76 -9.38 1.27
C ARG A 62 29.48 -9.51 2.60
N ILE A 63 30.54 -10.30 2.64
CA ILE A 63 31.38 -10.47 3.84
C ILE A 63 32.48 -9.40 3.82
N SER A 64 32.77 -8.79 4.97
CA SER A 64 33.86 -7.81 5.10
C SER A 64 35.22 -8.44 4.85
N PRO A 65 36.25 -7.66 4.44
CA PRO A 65 37.59 -8.20 4.19
C PRO A 65 38.20 -8.94 5.40
N ASP A 66 37.90 -8.47 6.62
CA ASP A 66 38.33 -9.10 7.88
C ASP A 66 37.43 -10.28 8.33
N GLY A 67 36.36 -10.59 7.60
CA GLY A 67 35.40 -11.64 7.91
C GLY A 67 34.50 -11.38 9.12
N SER A 68 34.58 -10.21 9.76
CA SER A 68 33.88 -9.94 11.01
C SER A 68 32.39 -9.60 10.83
N ARG A 69 31.99 -9.19 9.62
CA ARG A 69 30.66 -8.65 9.34
C ARG A 69 30.10 -9.14 8.00
N VAL A 70 28.77 -9.14 7.90
CA VAL A 70 28.04 -9.30 6.65
C VAL A 70 27.13 -8.09 6.44
N ALA A 71 27.29 -7.43 5.30
CA ALA A 71 26.36 -6.42 4.80
C ALA A 71 25.39 -7.09 3.83
N TYR A 72 24.10 -6.77 3.89
CA TYR A 72 23.08 -7.36 3.02
C TYR A 72 21.90 -6.40 2.86
N THR A 73 21.07 -6.61 1.83
CA THR A 73 19.88 -5.78 1.60
C THR A 73 18.63 -6.49 2.12
N VAL A 74 17.76 -5.74 2.78
CA VAL A 74 16.41 -6.15 3.19
C VAL A 74 15.40 -5.25 2.49
N SER A 75 14.51 -5.84 1.71
CA SER A 75 13.43 -5.15 1.00
C SER A 75 12.09 -5.38 1.68
N GLU A 76 11.41 -4.29 2.01
CA GLU A 76 10.09 -4.27 2.65
C GLU A 76 9.08 -3.58 1.74
N ILE A 77 7.85 -4.12 1.66
CA ILE A 77 6.74 -3.46 0.96
C ILE A 77 6.16 -2.39 1.88
N LYS A 78 6.30 -1.11 1.48
CA LYS A 78 5.66 0.02 2.15
C LYS A 78 4.25 0.20 1.60
N MET A 79 3.27 -0.16 2.43
CA MET A 79 1.83 -0.03 2.16
C MET A 79 1.25 1.13 2.97
N GLU A 80 1.65 2.36 2.63
CA GLU A 80 1.10 3.56 3.27
C GLU A 80 -0.26 3.90 2.70
N LYS A 81 -1.17 4.36 3.57
CA LYS A 81 -2.48 4.83 3.14
C LYS A 81 -2.31 6.03 2.19
N ASP A 82 -3.08 6.04 1.11
CA ASP A 82 -3.10 7.12 0.11
C ASP A 82 -1.79 7.30 -0.68
N LYS A 83 -0.87 6.32 -0.64
CA LYS A 83 0.34 6.26 -1.46
C LYS A 83 0.39 4.96 -2.27
N GLU A 84 1.07 5.02 -3.41
CA GLU A 84 1.39 3.81 -4.17
C GLU A 84 2.23 2.85 -3.33
N TRP A 85 1.92 1.57 -3.41
CA TRP A 85 2.72 0.54 -2.77
C TRP A 85 4.08 0.47 -3.46
N LYS A 86 5.14 0.53 -2.65
CA LYS A 86 6.51 0.46 -3.15
C LYS A 86 7.34 -0.51 -2.32
N SER A 87 8.22 -1.24 -2.99
CA SER A 87 9.26 -2.03 -2.33
C SER A 87 10.47 -1.15 -2.07
N VAL A 88 10.89 -1.04 -0.81
CA VAL A 88 12.04 -0.23 -0.40
C VAL A 88 13.12 -1.15 0.19
N GLY A 89 14.27 -1.21 -0.49
CA GLY A 89 15.46 -1.94 -0.06
C GLY A 89 16.33 -1.08 0.86
N GLN A 90 16.78 -1.62 1.98
CA GLN A 90 17.73 -0.95 2.87
C GLN A 90 18.87 -1.89 3.22
N VAL A 91 20.07 -1.34 3.43
CA VAL A 91 21.25 -2.11 3.82
C VAL A 91 21.19 -2.38 5.33
N TRP A 92 21.49 -3.61 5.69
CA TRP A 92 21.65 -4.11 7.05
C TRP A 92 23.04 -4.70 7.23
N VAL A 93 23.54 -4.69 8.45
CA VAL A 93 24.84 -5.27 8.81
C VAL A 93 24.68 -6.14 10.05
N VAL A 94 25.26 -7.33 10.02
CA VAL A 94 25.30 -8.27 11.14
C VAL A 94 26.73 -8.75 11.40
N LEU A 95 27.05 -9.08 12.65
CA LEU A 95 28.33 -9.71 13.01
C LEU A 95 28.29 -11.21 12.66
N THR A 96 29.38 -11.75 12.11
CA THR A 96 29.47 -13.17 11.74
C THR A 96 29.52 -14.10 12.95
N ASN A 97 30.05 -13.62 14.07
CA ASN A 97 30.13 -14.35 15.34
C ASN A 97 28.79 -14.46 16.10
N ARG A 98 27.70 -13.92 15.55
CA ARG A 98 26.33 -13.96 16.13
C ARG A 98 26.21 -13.31 17.51
N SER A 99 27.20 -12.52 17.96
CA SER A 99 27.17 -11.90 19.28
C SER A 99 26.16 -10.75 19.39
N ALA A 100 25.69 -10.24 18.25
CA ALA A 100 24.71 -9.16 18.19
C ALA A 100 23.63 -9.43 17.12
N LYS A 101 22.45 -8.85 17.35
CA LYS A 101 21.39 -8.79 16.34
C LYS A 101 21.84 -7.92 15.16
N SER A 102 21.27 -8.20 13.99
CA SER A 102 21.49 -7.35 12.82
C SER A 102 20.99 -5.92 13.06
N ARG A 103 21.70 -4.95 12.48
CA ARG A 103 21.35 -3.52 12.54
C ARG A 103 21.12 -2.96 11.15
N GLN A 104 20.07 -2.16 11.01
CA GLN A 104 19.84 -1.40 9.80
C GLN A 104 20.89 -0.29 9.66
N TYR A 105 21.52 -0.21 8.50
CA TYR A 105 22.58 0.76 8.20
C TYR A 105 22.06 1.98 7.45
N THR A 106 21.21 1.77 6.43
CA THR A 106 20.57 2.86 5.67
C THR A 106 19.09 2.97 5.98
N ARG A 107 18.51 4.18 5.86
CA ARG A 107 17.09 4.44 6.08
C ARG A 107 16.60 5.47 5.07
N GLY A 108 15.35 5.36 4.66
CA GLY A 108 14.69 6.36 3.83
C GLY A 108 13.60 5.79 2.96
N ASP A 109 13.00 6.69 2.19
CA ASP A 109 11.90 6.40 1.26
C ASP A 109 12.34 5.82 -0.07
N LYS A 110 13.64 5.92 -0.38
CA LYS A 110 14.29 5.39 -1.57
C LYS A 110 15.14 4.18 -1.19
N SER A 111 15.29 3.26 -2.14
CA SER A 111 16.09 2.06 -1.93
C SER A 111 17.59 2.38 -1.89
N ALA A 112 18.30 1.74 -0.97
CA ALA A 112 19.75 1.58 -0.98
C ALA A 112 20.05 0.09 -1.19
N THR A 113 20.85 -0.21 -2.20
CA THR A 113 21.09 -1.58 -2.70
C THR A 113 22.56 -1.76 -3.07
N ALA A 114 22.96 -3.01 -3.30
CA ALA A 114 24.33 -3.36 -3.70
C ALA A 114 25.39 -2.82 -2.72
N PRO A 115 25.35 -3.25 -1.44
CA PRO A 115 26.40 -2.89 -0.50
C PRO A 115 27.74 -3.48 -0.96
N GLU A 116 28.82 -2.73 -0.76
CA GLU A 116 30.21 -3.16 -0.93
C GLU A 116 31.02 -2.68 0.29
N TRP A 117 32.18 -3.29 0.56
CA TRP A 117 33.02 -3.03 1.73
C TRP A 117 34.17 -2.07 1.44
#